data_AF-A0A6A6LY77-F1
#
_entry.id   AF-A0A6A6LY77-F1
#
_cell.length_a   1.000
_cell.length_b   1.000
_cell.length_c   1.000
_cell.angle_alpha   90.00
_cell.angle_beta   90.00
_cell.angle_gamma   90.00
#
_symmetry.space_group_name_H-M   'P 1'
#
loop_
_entity.id
_entity.type
_entity.pdbx_description
1 polymer ?
#
loop_
_entity_poly.entity_id
_entity_poly.type
_entity_poly.pdbx_seq_one_letter_code
_entity_poly.pdbx_strand_id
1 'polypeptide(L)'
;MGKAHPGTIPIAPPTGLAISLVLARTGRKCIETATMPPKIRKAIIDEVGANHGCQSQVHNQIGLAGETQDGYILGVTRIPKGRSASGDNVTRTPVLLQHGVLVDGMSWLMNKPEQNLPMILADKGFDVWIANTRGTRYSRRHTYLEPSQSEFWNWSWDELAAYDLPALFDYVHNQTGQKLHYVGHSLGTLIALASFSERLLVDKLKSAALLSPIAYLSHMKTALGVVAAKAFVGEVGKMFGLKEFNPKGEEATRFLRYVCAHPEVDCYDLLTAITGKNCCLNTSTVNLFLKNEPQTSNQEHGASGSKNYELHAAARDGVVAKYNYGNPSDNLIHYGTVKPPIYKLSDIPPKLPLFISYGGQDALSDVRDVEQLLDDLKLHDVLKFTTAYASGQYEGALAAQHIVGGSQGWEESTDFNSWTSGKKFKVGDQLVFKYTSGLHSVVELAGESAYKNCDLGSALDSMNTGNDVVKLSKVGTRYFACGTLGHCGQGMKVKITTEAGTAPSTPDSSSSSPAASSASIHSSACSFLLVAALVASSLLYYML
;
A
#
# COMPACT_ATOMS: atom_id res chain seq x y z
N MET A 1 -47.43 42.18 56.68
CA MET A 1 -46.57 43.34 57.03
C MET A 1 -45.83 43.78 55.76
N GLY A 2 -45.07 44.90 55.75
CA GLY A 2 -44.69 45.64 54.52
C GLY A 2 -43.93 44.82 53.44
N LYS A 3 -44.00 45.08 52.12
CA LYS A 3 -44.15 46.29 51.25
C LYS A 3 -42.82 46.91 50.74
N ALA A 4 -42.65 46.91 49.40
CA ALA A 4 -41.91 47.90 48.56
C ALA A 4 -40.36 48.01 48.74
N HIS A 5 -39.50 48.47 47.80
CA HIS A 5 -39.49 48.79 46.33
C HIS A 5 -37.99 49.06 45.93
N PRO A 6 -37.58 49.73 44.81
CA PRO A 6 -37.73 49.46 43.35
C PRO A 6 -36.38 49.57 42.55
N GLY A 7 -36.40 49.57 41.19
CA GLY A 7 -35.62 50.56 40.39
C GLY A 7 -34.34 50.19 39.57
N THR A 8 -34.53 49.90 38.27
CA THR A 8 -33.78 50.38 37.05
C THR A 8 -32.34 50.97 37.06
N ILE A 9 -31.42 50.34 36.30
CA ILE A 9 -30.64 50.80 35.09
C ILE A 9 -30.36 52.33 34.92
N PRO A 10 -29.09 52.81 34.78
CA PRO A 10 -28.43 53.07 33.45
C PRO A 10 -26.87 52.96 33.38
N ILE A 11 -26.23 52.49 32.27
CA ILE A 11 -25.62 53.17 31.07
C ILE A 11 -24.23 53.88 31.28
N ALA A 12 -23.31 53.75 30.30
CA ALA A 12 -21.93 54.30 30.20
C ALA A 12 -21.90 55.75 29.60
N PRO A 13 -20.79 56.39 29.09
CA PRO A 13 -19.34 56.06 28.92
C PRO A 13 -18.46 57.13 29.66
N PRO A 14 -17.35 57.79 29.20
CA PRO A 14 -16.40 57.63 28.05
C PRO A 14 -14.87 57.86 28.36
N THR A 15 -14.04 57.90 27.29
CA THR A 15 -12.64 58.44 27.19
C THR A 15 -11.50 57.75 27.98
N GLY A 16 -10.23 57.75 27.53
CA GLY A 16 -9.68 58.16 26.21
C GLY A 16 -8.14 58.25 26.19
N LEU A 17 -7.52 57.97 25.03
CA LEU A 17 -6.06 58.04 24.71
C LEU A 17 -5.11 57.13 25.53
N ALA A 18 -3.86 56.88 25.15
CA ALA A 18 -3.24 56.50 23.86
C ALA A 18 -1.71 56.45 24.05
N ILE A 19 -1.04 55.33 23.75
CA ILE A 19 0.41 55.29 23.45
C ILE A 19 0.61 54.43 22.20
N SER A 20 1.54 54.85 21.34
CA SER A 20 1.54 54.53 19.90
C SER A 20 2.43 53.35 19.48
N LEU A 21 2.13 52.87 18.27
CA LEU A 21 2.95 51.99 17.42
C LEU A 21 4.44 52.33 17.41
N VAL A 22 5.27 51.29 17.23
CA VAL A 22 6.38 51.32 16.27
C VAL A 22 6.35 50.04 15.42
N LEU A 23 5.99 50.20 14.14
CA LEU A 23 6.46 49.54 12.89
C LEU A 23 6.82 48.02 12.89
N ALA A 24 6.44 47.19 11.89
CA ALA A 24 5.67 47.46 10.65
C ALA A 24 5.13 46.16 9.97
N ARG A 25 4.14 46.35 9.07
CA ARG A 25 3.88 45.69 7.75
C ARG A 25 4.41 44.27 7.51
N THR A 26 3.69 43.27 6.97
CA THR A 26 2.36 43.11 6.33
C THR A 26 2.12 41.59 6.19
N GLY A 27 0.93 40.99 6.08
CA GLY A 27 -0.41 41.52 5.85
C GLY A 27 -1.17 40.74 4.74
N ARG A 28 -1.83 39.62 5.07
CA ARG A 28 -2.96 39.04 4.31
C ARG A 28 -3.71 37.94 5.10
N LYS A 29 -4.99 37.73 4.78
CA LYS A 29 -5.88 36.70 5.39
C LYS A 29 -5.81 35.38 4.61
N CYS A 30 -5.98 34.23 5.28
CA CYS A 30 -6.31 32.92 4.68
C CYS A 30 -6.95 31.98 5.72
N ILE A 31 -8.21 32.22 6.11
CA ILE A 31 -9.10 31.20 6.70
C ILE A 31 -10.52 31.45 6.20
N GLU A 32 -11.01 30.62 5.29
CA GLU A 32 -12.42 30.35 5.09
C GLU A 32 -12.61 28.83 5.04
N THR A 33 -13.06 28.27 6.16
CA THR A 33 -13.56 26.90 6.32
C THR A 33 -14.70 26.98 7.32
N ALA A 34 -15.76 26.19 7.14
CA ALA A 34 -16.97 26.27 7.96
C ALA A 34 -16.68 26.09 9.47
N THR A 35 -17.55 26.66 10.30
CA THR A 35 -17.34 26.88 11.74
C THR A 35 -17.04 25.60 12.53
N MET A 36 -15.82 25.49 13.08
CA MET A 36 -15.48 24.51 14.12
C MET A 36 -15.22 25.17 15.48
N PRO A 37 -15.64 24.57 16.61
CA PRO A 37 -15.39 25.08 17.96
C PRO A 37 -13.89 25.28 18.31
N PRO A 38 -13.49 26.39 18.96
CA PRO A 38 -12.08 26.68 19.27
C PRO A 38 -11.34 25.61 20.08
N LYS A 39 -12.03 24.85 20.94
CA LYS A 39 -11.44 23.78 21.74
C LYS A 39 -10.99 22.59 20.89
N ILE A 40 -11.73 22.24 19.84
CA ILE A 40 -11.42 21.12 18.94
C ILE A 40 -10.19 21.48 18.08
N ARG A 41 -10.15 22.71 17.57
CA ARG A 41 -8.98 23.24 16.84
C ARG A 41 -7.68 23.11 17.65
N LYS A 42 -7.72 23.34 18.97
CA LYS A 42 -6.53 23.19 19.82
C LYS A 42 -6.09 21.73 19.94
N ALA A 43 -6.99 20.80 20.28
CA ALA A 43 -6.64 19.39 20.46
C ALA A 43 -5.97 18.77 19.21
N ILE A 44 -6.50 19.06 18.01
CA ILE A 44 -5.95 18.54 16.75
C ILE A 44 -4.57 19.12 16.44
N ILE A 45 -4.36 20.43 16.67
CA ILE A 45 -3.06 21.08 16.45
C ILE A 45 -2.02 20.61 17.47
N ASP A 46 -2.42 20.46 18.74
CA ASP A 46 -1.51 20.03 19.81
C ASP A 46 -1.06 18.57 19.59
N GLU A 47 -1.94 17.65 19.19
CA GLU A 47 -1.57 16.24 18.98
C GLU A 47 -0.69 16.01 17.73
N VAL A 48 -0.97 16.71 16.63
CA VAL A 48 -0.14 16.67 15.41
C VAL A 48 1.20 17.40 15.63
N GLY A 49 1.19 18.50 16.39
CA GLY A 49 2.38 19.33 16.65
C GLY A 49 3.30 18.82 17.76
N ALA A 50 2.83 17.97 18.67
CA ALA A 50 3.64 17.49 19.80
C ALA A 50 4.64 16.38 19.42
N ASN A 51 4.31 15.52 18.45
CA ASN A 51 5.16 14.36 18.12
C ASN A 51 6.36 14.73 17.23
N HIS A 52 6.26 15.75 16.38
CA HIS A 52 7.33 16.24 15.50
C HIS A 52 7.33 17.78 15.53
N GLY A 53 8.50 18.39 15.71
CA GLY A 53 8.67 19.85 15.90
C GLY A 53 8.38 20.75 14.68
N CYS A 54 7.45 20.37 13.81
CA CYS A 54 7.08 21.09 12.58
C CYS A 54 6.23 22.36 12.82
N GLN A 55 6.56 23.18 13.83
CA GLN A 55 6.11 24.57 13.87
C GLN A 55 6.95 25.47 12.94
N SER A 56 6.94 25.16 11.63
CA SER A 56 7.27 26.12 10.59
C SER A 56 6.80 25.67 9.18
N GLN A 57 6.13 26.60 8.50
CA GLN A 57 5.89 26.67 7.05
C GLN A 57 4.97 25.65 6.35
N VAL A 58 4.58 24.52 6.96
CA VAL A 58 3.56 23.62 6.37
C VAL A 58 2.21 23.74 7.08
N HIS A 59 1.21 24.25 6.36
CA HIS A 59 -0.18 24.29 6.82
C HIS A 59 -0.86 22.95 6.56
N ASN A 60 -0.64 21.97 7.44
CA ASN A 60 -1.43 20.73 7.44
C ASN A 60 -2.90 21.07 7.76
N GLN A 61 -3.80 20.80 6.82
CA GLN A 61 -5.24 20.92 7.04
C GLN A 61 -5.83 19.51 7.17
N ILE A 62 -6.25 19.15 8.38
CA ILE A 62 -7.12 17.99 8.59
C ILE A 62 -8.55 18.45 8.33
N GLY A 63 -9.14 17.93 7.26
CA GLY A 63 -10.51 18.17 6.86
C GLY A 63 -11.36 16.90 6.97
N LEU A 64 -12.66 17.09 6.87
CA LEU A 64 -13.58 16.01 6.52
C LEU A 64 -13.63 15.96 4.99
N ALA A 65 -13.34 14.80 4.41
CA ALA A 65 -13.68 14.50 3.03
C ALA A 65 -15.20 14.36 2.89
N GLY A 66 -15.66 14.16 1.65
CA GLY A 66 -17.07 14.03 1.34
C GLY A 66 -17.75 12.92 2.12
N GLU A 67 -19.05 13.12 2.34
CA GLU A 67 -19.98 12.07 2.74
C GLU A 67 -20.01 10.98 1.66
N THR A 68 -19.91 9.71 2.05
CA THR A 68 -20.07 8.59 1.12
C THR A 68 -21.54 8.41 0.74
N GLN A 69 -21.84 7.72 -0.36
CA GLN A 69 -23.23 7.49 -0.79
C GLN A 69 -24.08 6.77 0.28
N ASP A 70 -23.46 5.94 1.11
CA ASP A 70 -24.07 5.23 2.23
C ASP A 70 -23.97 5.99 3.57
N GLY A 71 -23.37 7.19 3.60
CA GLY A 71 -23.48 8.15 4.71
C GLY A 71 -22.30 8.22 5.69
N TYR A 72 -21.17 7.54 5.43
CA TYR A 72 -19.95 7.66 6.23
C TYR A 72 -19.25 9.00 5.97
N ILE A 73 -18.62 9.56 7.00
CA ILE A 73 -17.92 10.85 6.93
C ILE A 73 -16.43 10.59 7.14
N LEU A 74 -15.65 10.70 6.07
CA LEU A 74 -14.25 10.30 6.02
C LEU A 74 -13.30 11.44 6.42
N GLY A 75 -12.18 11.12 7.07
CA GLY A 75 -11.10 12.06 7.36
C GLY A 75 -10.09 12.16 6.23
N VAL A 76 -9.65 13.37 5.89
CA VAL A 76 -8.55 13.59 4.92
C VAL A 76 -7.57 14.64 5.43
N THR A 77 -6.28 14.37 5.30
CA THR A 77 -5.21 15.34 5.60
C THR A 77 -4.67 15.92 4.30
N ARG A 78 -4.62 17.25 4.18
CA ARG A 78 -4.03 17.95 3.02
C ARG A 78 -2.71 18.62 3.38
N ILE A 79 -1.72 18.43 2.51
CA ILE A 79 -0.42 19.11 2.48
C ILE A 79 -0.36 19.89 1.15
N PRO A 80 -0.83 21.15 1.11
CA PRO A 80 -1.10 21.87 -0.14
C PRO A 80 0.16 22.43 -0.84
N LYS A 81 1.32 22.43 -0.17
CA LYS A 81 2.61 22.83 -0.74
C LYS A 81 3.78 22.31 0.11
N GLY A 82 4.93 22.12 -0.54
CA GLY A 82 6.19 21.78 0.11
C GLY A 82 6.77 22.90 0.98
N ARG A 83 7.77 22.52 1.78
CA ARG A 83 8.38 23.32 2.85
C ARG A 83 9.07 24.59 2.34
N SER A 84 9.71 24.51 1.18
CA SER A 84 10.41 25.64 0.55
C SER A 84 9.59 26.35 -0.53
N ALA A 85 8.28 26.08 -0.64
CA ALA A 85 7.45 26.57 -1.72
C ALA A 85 7.01 28.03 -1.54
N SER A 86 7.67 28.94 -2.27
CA SER A 86 7.22 30.31 -2.47
C SER A 86 6.04 30.37 -3.46
N GLY A 87 5.12 31.32 -3.24
CA GLY A 87 3.95 31.51 -4.09
C GLY A 87 2.76 30.61 -3.73
N ASP A 88 1.71 31.21 -3.17
CA ASP A 88 0.45 30.53 -2.84
C ASP A 88 -0.45 30.31 -4.08
N ASN A 89 -0.31 31.14 -5.13
CA ASN A 89 -1.13 31.10 -6.35
C ASN A 89 -0.69 30.06 -7.40
N VAL A 90 0.19 29.12 -7.07
CA VAL A 90 0.61 28.06 -8.01
C VAL A 90 -0.38 26.91 -7.98
N THR A 91 -1.07 26.65 -9.09
CA THR A 91 -1.90 25.45 -9.27
C THR A 91 -1.00 24.22 -9.28
N ARG A 92 -1.14 23.37 -8.27
CA ARG A 92 -0.40 22.11 -8.10
C ARG A 92 -1.31 20.93 -8.46
N THR A 93 -0.75 19.87 -9.04
CA THR A 93 -1.55 18.67 -9.37
C THR A 93 -1.83 17.86 -8.11
N PRO A 94 -3.09 17.44 -7.86
CA PRO A 94 -3.43 16.61 -6.72
C PRO A 94 -2.85 15.19 -6.80
N VAL A 95 -2.43 14.66 -5.65
CA VAL A 95 -2.07 13.25 -5.44
C VAL A 95 -2.83 12.74 -4.22
N LEU A 96 -3.58 11.65 -4.36
CA LEU A 96 -4.26 10.98 -3.25
C LEU A 96 -3.46 9.76 -2.81
N LEU A 97 -3.13 9.70 -1.51
CA LEU A 97 -2.39 8.63 -0.87
C LEU A 97 -3.33 7.81 0.02
N GLN A 98 -3.37 6.49 -0.20
CA GLN A 98 -4.30 5.55 0.44
C GLN A 98 -3.55 4.44 1.18
N HIS A 99 -3.80 4.34 2.48
CA HIS A 99 -3.19 3.35 3.37
C HIS A 99 -3.70 1.91 3.14
N GLY A 100 -3.05 0.94 3.80
CA GLY A 100 -3.38 -0.49 3.76
C GLY A 100 -4.38 -0.94 4.82
N VAL A 101 -4.43 -2.26 5.06
CA VAL A 101 -5.30 -2.87 6.08
C VAL A 101 -4.75 -2.63 7.50
N LEU A 102 -5.64 -2.45 8.48
CA LEU A 102 -5.32 -2.19 9.90
C LEU A 102 -4.36 -1.01 10.16
N VAL A 103 -4.30 -0.02 9.28
CA VAL A 103 -3.52 1.22 9.43
C VAL A 103 -4.36 2.45 9.04
N ASP A 104 -3.87 3.67 9.31
CA ASP A 104 -4.49 4.91 8.78
C ASP A 104 -3.51 5.80 8.00
N GLY A 105 -3.97 6.99 7.58
CA GLY A 105 -3.18 7.92 6.80
C GLY A 105 -1.87 8.39 7.46
N MET A 106 -1.76 8.31 8.80
CA MET A 106 -0.53 8.65 9.51
C MET A 106 0.62 7.67 9.25
N SER A 107 0.34 6.46 8.73
CA SER A 107 1.37 5.51 8.28
C SER A 107 2.34 6.12 7.26
N TRP A 108 1.87 7.07 6.44
CA TRP A 108 2.68 7.79 5.45
C TRP A 108 3.62 8.86 6.03
N LEU A 109 3.52 9.15 7.34
CA LEU A 109 4.19 10.26 8.01
C LEU A 109 5.13 9.84 9.15
N MET A 110 5.38 8.54 9.35
CA MET A 110 6.10 8.00 10.51
C MET A 110 7.63 8.12 10.47
N ASN A 111 8.23 8.48 9.33
CA ASN A 111 9.68 8.72 9.23
C ASN A 111 9.99 10.22 9.28
N LYS A 112 11.25 10.59 9.07
CA LYS A 112 11.64 12.01 8.92
C LYS A 112 10.97 12.61 7.66
N PRO A 113 10.71 13.93 7.61
CA PRO A 113 10.12 14.58 6.44
C PRO A 113 10.85 14.32 5.12
N GLU A 114 12.17 14.10 5.14
CA GLU A 114 12.99 13.79 3.96
C GLU A 114 12.75 12.36 3.41
N GLN A 115 12.08 11.51 4.19
CA GLN A 115 11.82 10.09 3.92
C GLN A 115 10.32 9.78 3.77
N ASN A 116 9.44 10.70 4.19
CA ASN A 116 7.99 10.56 4.07
C ASN A 116 7.54 10.92 2.64
N LEU A 117 6.95 9.96 1.92
CA LEU A 117 6.43 10.16 0.56
C LEU A 117 5.51 11.39 0.41
N PRO A 118 4.57 11.72 1.33
CA PRO A 118 3.75 12.92 1.23
C PRO A 118 4.57 14.21 1.21
N MET A 119 5.62 14.28 2.04
CA MET A 119 6.48 15.46 2.17
C MET A 119 7.40 15.60 0.96
N ILE A 120 7.95 14.48 0.46
CA ILE A 120 8.74 14.45 -0.78
C ILE A 120 7.90 14.92 -1.97
N LEU A 121 6.64 14.46 -2.11
CA LEU A 121 5.73 14.89 -3.16
C LEU A 121 5.38 16.38 -3.05
N ALA A 122 5.07 16.88 -1.84
CA ALA A 122 4.81 18.29 -1.61
C ALA A 122 6.03 19.17 -1.96
N ASP A 123 7.23 18.76 -1.56
CA ASP A 123 8.51 19.42 -1.90
C ASP A 123 8.85 19.33 -3.41
N LYS A 124 8.29 18.35 -4.13
CA LYS A 124 8.31 18.26 -5.60
C LYS A 124 7.17 19.04 -6.29
N GLY A 125 6.34 19.75 -5.54
CA GLY A 125 5.32 20.67 -6.09
C GLY A 125 3.96 20.04 -6.34
N PHE A 126 3.66 18.87 -5.79
CA PHE A 126 2.31 18.30 -5.80
C PHE A 126 1.43 18.89 -4.67
N ASP A 127 0.11 18.77 -4.83
CA ASP A 127 -0.89 19.02 -3.79
C ASP A 127 -1.29 17.66 -3.19
N VAL A 128 -0.87 17.36 -1.96
CA VAL A 128 -0.96 15.99 -1.44
C VAL A 128 -2.13 15.84 -0.49
N TRP A 129 -2.94 14.82 -0.74
CA TRP A 129 -4.11 14.44 0.03
C TRP A 129 -3.89 13.03 0.60
N ILE A 130 -4.14 12.83 1.89
CA ILE A 130 -3.95 11.56 2.58
C ILE A 130 -5.30 11.10 3.10
N ALA A 131 -5.83 10.02 2.54
CA ALA A 131 -7.13 9.45 2.86
C ALA A 131 -7.12 8.63 4.15
N ASN A 132 -8.31 8.42 4.73
CA ASN A 132 -8.56 7.48 5.81
C ASN A 132 -9.89 6.75 5.53
N THR A 133 -9.89 5.42 5.43
CA THR A 133 -11.13 4.65 5.19
C THR A 133 -12.03 4.66 6.42
N ARG A 134 -13.34 4.43 6.24
CA ARG A 134 -14.32 4.21 7.33
C ARG A 134 -13.78 3.29 8.45
N GLY A 135 -14.18 3.56 9.68
CA GLY A 135 -13.79 2.77 10.87
C GLY A 135 -12.38 3.03 11.43
N THR A 136 -11.44 3.57 10.63
CA THR A 136 -10.14 4.07 11.14
C THR A 136 -10.34 5.29 12.03
N ARG A 137 -9.36 5.62 12.89
CA ARG A 137 -9.43 6.72 13.89
C ARG A 137 -10.03 8.03 13.37
N TYR A 138 -9.70 8.42 12.14
CA TYR A 138 -10.10 9.71 11.55
C TYR A 138 -11.43 9.66 10.76
N SER A 139 -12.05 8.47 10.63
CA SER A 139 -13.26 8.21 9.84
C SER A 139 -14.30 7.38 10.61
N ARG A 140 -14.40 7.56 11.93
CA ARG A 140 -15.40 6.90 12.82
C ARG A 140 -16.71 7.69 12.91
N ARG A 141 -17.27 8.16 11.79
CA ARG A 141 -18.47 9.00 11.76
C ARG A 141 -19.41 8.65 10.60
N HIS A 142 -20.70 8.85 10.83
CA HIS A 142 -21.78 8.68 9.86
C HIS A 142 -22.78 9.82 10.02
N THR A 143 -23.67 9.98 9.04
CA THR A 143 -24.88 10.82 9.12
C THR A 143 -25.98 10.30 10.05
N TYR A 144 -26.09 8.98 10.24
CA TYR A 144 -27.20 8.34 10.96
C TYR A 144 -26.78 7.30 12.01
N LEU A 145 -25.62 6.66 11.82
CA LEU A 145 -25.15 5.56 12.66
C LEU A 145 -24.03 5.98 13.61
N GLU A 146 -24.10 5.51 14.85
CA GLU A 146 -23.07 5.68 15.88
C GLU A 146 -22.16 4.44 15.96
N PRO A 147 -20.84 4.57 16.22
CA PRO A 147 -19.92 3.42 16.27
C PRO A 147 -20.21 2.33 17.33
N SER A 148 -21.20 2.54 18.22
CA SER A 148 -21.73 1.56 19.17
C SER A 148 -22.78 0.61 18.56
N GLN A 149 -23.38 1.01 17.44
CA GLN A 149 -24.31 0.20 16.66
C GLN A 149 -23.53 -0.85 15.85
N SER A 150 -24.16 -1.98 15.59
CA SER A 150 -23.61 -3.11 14.81
C SER A 150 -23.51 -2.70 13.34
N GLU A 151 -24.57 -2.05 12.90
CA GLU A 151 -24.85 -1.51 11.58
C GLU A 151 -23.76 -0.55 11.06
N PHE A 152 -23.05 0.16 11.96
CA PHE A 152 -21.89 1.00 11.62
C PHE A 152 -20.65 0.18 11.16
N TRP A 153 -20.64 -1.12 11.42
CA TRP A 153 -19.56 -2.05 11.08
C TRP A 153 -19.97 -3.06 10.00
N ASN A 154 -21.18 -2.93 9.44
CA ASN A 154 -21.78 -3.85 8.47
C ASN A 154 -21.25 -3.68 7.02
N TRP A 155 -19.97 -3.35 6.88
CA TRP A 155 -19.28 -3.15 5.62
C TRP A 155 -18.08 -4.10 5.48
N SER A 156 -17.53 -4.17 4.27
CA SER A 156 -16.37 -4.95 3.88
C SER A 156 -15.42 -4.08 3.05
N TRP A 157 -14.45 -4.69 2.36
CA TRP A 157 -13.62 -3.97 1.41
C TRP A 157 -14.33 -3.61 0.08
N ASP A 158 -15.45 -4.28 -0.25
CA ASP A 158 -16.32 -3.95 -1.41
C ASP A 158 -16.83 -2.50 -1.27
N GLU A 159 -17.39 -2.15 -0.11
CA GLU A 159 -17.86 -0.81 0.22
C GLU A 159 -16.74 0.26 0.21
N LEU A 160 -15.48 -0.14 0.47
CA LEU A 160 -14.34 0.77 0.34
C LEU A 160 -14.03 1.13 -1.13
N ALA A 161 -14.18 0.15 -2.03
CA ALA A 161 -14.03 0.33 -3.47
C ALA A 161 -15.26 0.97 -4.14
N ALA A 162 -16.45 0.71 -3.61
CA ALA A 162 -17.73 1.18 -4.14
C ALA A 162 -18.12 2.58 -3.64
N TYR A 163 -17.76 2.96 -2.41
CA TYR A 163 -18.24 4.20 -1.78
C TYR A 163 -17.11 5.10 -1.24
N ASP A 164 -16.16 4.59 -0.45
CA ASP A 164 -15.11 5.45 0.13
C ASP A 164 -14.21 6.06 -0.94
N LEU A 165 -13.66 5.22 -1.83
CA LEU A 165 -12.69 5.69 -2.82
C LEU A 165 -13.31 6.64 -3.86
N PRO A 166 -14.55 6.41 -4.39
CA PRO A 166 -15.26 7.41 -5.19
C PRO A 166 -15.52 8.73 -4.45
N ALA A 167 -15.98 8.70 -3.19
CA ALA A 167 -16.24 9.92 -2.42
C ALA A 167 -14.96 10.74 -2.17
N LEU A 168 -13.82 10.07 -1.91
CA LEU A 168 -12.52 10.70 -1.79
C LEU A 168 -12.04 11.32 -3.12
N PHE A 169 -12.20 10.60 -4.23
CA PHE A 169 -11.88 11.12 -5.57
C PHE A 169 -12.74 12.33 -5.94
N ASP A 170 -14.05 12.28 -5.70
CA ASP A 170 -14.96 13.38 -6.00
C ASP A 170 -14.71 14.59 -5.11
N TYR A 171 -14.41 14.38 -3.82
CA TYR A 171 -14.00 15.46 -2.93
C TYR A 171 -12.73 16.17 -3.44
N VAL A 172 -11.66 15.42 -3.74
CA VAL A 172 -10.40 16.01 -4.26
C VAL A 172 -10.61 16.65 -5.63
N HIS A 173 -11.39 16.04 -6.52
CA HIS A 173 -11.68 16.59 -7.84
C HIS A 173 -12.45 17.92 -7.74
N ASN A 174 -13.51 17.96 -6.94
CA ASN A 174 -14.33 19.16 -6.76
C ASN A 174 -13.59 20.28 -6.01
N GLN A 175 -12.65 19.96 -5.11
CA GLN A 175 -11.81 20.94 -4.42
C GLN A 175 -10.66 21.51 -5.29
N THR A 176 -10.31 20.87 -6.41
CA THR A 176 -9.11 21.22 -7.20
C THR A 176 -9.36 21.49 -8.68
N GLY A 177 -10.52 21.11 -9.23
CA GLY A 177 -10.84 21.16 -10.65
C GLY A 177 -9.97 20.26 -11.54
N GLN A 178 -9.23 19.31 -10.96
CA GLN A 178 -8.17 18.55 -11.65
C GLN A 178 -8.37 17.04 -11.54
N LYS A 179 -7.94 16.31 -12.58
CA LYS A 179 -7.65 14.87 -12.44
C LYS A 179 -6.45 14.68 -11.49
N LEU A 180 -6.52 13.71 -10.59
CA LEU A 180 -5.50 13.41 -9.58
C LEU A 180 -4.62 12.22 -9.97
N HIS A 181 -3.40 12.15 -9.41
CA HIS A 181 -2.67 10.89 -9.33
C HIS A 181 -3.10 10.12 -8.08
N TYR A 182 -2.97 8.80 -8.11
CA TYR A 182 -3.27 7.91 -6.99
C TYR A 182 -2.03 7.13 -6.54
N VAL A 183 -1.88 6.92 -5.23
CA VAL A 183 -0.92 5.97 -4.67
C VAL A 183 -1.63 5.12 -3.61
N GLY A 184 -1.70 3.81 -3.85
CA GLY A 184 -2.22 2.83 -2.89
C GLY A 184 -1.12 1.95 -2.33
N HIS A 185 -1.23 1.57 -1.05
CA HIS A 185 -0.42 0.55 -0.42
C HIS A 185 -1.28 -0.60 0.09
N SER A 186 -0.87 -1.85 -0.13
CA SER A 186 -1.56 -3.05 0.38
C SER A 186 -3.06 -3.04 0.01
N LEU A 187 -3.99 -3.11 0.98
CA LEU A 187 -5.44 -3.01 0.74
C LEU A 187 -5.86 -1.80 -0.13
N GLY A 188 -5.12 -0.69 -0.05
CA GLY A 188 -5.34 0.46 -0.94
C GLY A 188 -5.29 0.09 -2.42
N THR A 189 -4.39 -0.82 -2.82
CA THR A 189 -4.30 -1.27 -4.21
C THR A 189 -5.49 -2.14 -4.60
N LEU A 190 -5.97 -3.01 -3.70
CA LEU A 190 -7.12 -3.89 -3.96
C LEU A 190 -8.37 -3.05 -4.27
N ILE A 191 -8.67 -2.07 -3.40
CA ILE A 191 -9.85 -1.22 -3.60
C ILE A 191 -9.72 -0.37 -4.86
N ALA A 192 -8.51 0.10 -5.19
CA ALA A 192 -8.26 0.86 -6.42
C ALA A 192 -8.43 -0.01 -7.68
N LEU A 193 -7.84 -1.21 -7.72
CA LEU A 193 -7.96 -2.16 -8.83
C LEU A 193 -9.43 -2.49 -9.10
N ALA A 194 -10.20 -2.78 -8.05
CA ALA A 194 -11.65 -3.02 -8.11
C ALA A 194 -12.44 -1.81 -8.67
N SER A 195 -12.21 -0.61 -8.14
CA SER A 195 -12.85 0.61 -8.66
C SER A 195 -12.41 0.96 -10.10
N PHE A 196 -11.22 0.54 -10.53
CA PHE A 196 -10.72 0.77 -11.89
C PHE A 196 -11.31 -0.23 -12.91
N SER A 197 -11.53 -1.50 -12.53
CA SER A 197 -12.22 -2.48 -13.38
C SER A 197 -13.69 -2.10 -13.60
N GLU A 198 -14.36 -1.61 -12.55
CA GLU A 198 -15.72 -1.06 -12.62
C GLU A 198 -15.75 0.36 -13.23
N ARG A 199 -14.59 0.92 -13.60
CA ARG A 199 -14.38 2.23 -14.25
C ARG A 199 -14.89 3.46 -13.49
N LEU A 200 -15.21 3.34 -12.21
CA LEU A 200 -15.80 4.39 -11.36
C LEU A 200 -14.93 5.67 -11.26
N LEU A 201 -13.62 5.53 -11.40
CA LEU A 201 -12.63 6.59 -11.10
C LEU A 201 -11.84 7.08 -12.32
N VAL A 202 -11.95 6.41 -13.47
CA VAL A 202 -10.98 6.55 -14.57
C VAL A 202 -11.01 7.94 -15.23
N ASP A 203 -12.17 8.60 -15.22
CA ASP A 203 -12.30 9.98 -15.69
C ASP A 203 -11.70 11.02 -14.74
N LYS A 204 -11.47 10.68 -13.47
CA LYS A 204 -10.92 11.58 -12.45
C LYS A 204 -9.42 11.32 -12.20
N LEU A 205 -8.86 10.30 -12.85
CA LEU A 205 -7.50 9.79 -12.64
C LEU A 205 -6.51 10.23 -13.74
N LYS A 206 -5.27 10.54 -13.36
CA LYS A 206 -4.11 10.77 -14.25
C LYS A 206 -3.23 9.53 -14.38
N SER A 207 -2.93 8.88 -13.26
CA SER A 207 -2.16 7.63 -13.16
C SER A 207 -2.28 7.06 -11.75
N ALA A 208 -2.02 5.76 -11.59
CA ALA A 208 -1.94 5.10 -10.28
C ALA A 208 -0.56 4.48 -10.02
N ALA A 209 -0.12 4.52 -8.77
CA ALA A 209 1.00 3.76 -8.24
C ALA A 209 0.49 2.76 -7.19
N LEU A 210 0.85 1.49 -7.33
CA LEU A 210 0.40 0.38 -6.49
C LEU A 210 1.61 -0.24 -5.79
N LEU A 211 1.70 -0.11 -4.47
CA LEU A 211 2.86 -0.49 -3.65
C LEU A 211 2.52 -1.70 -2.77
N SER A 212 3.29 -2.79 -2.89
CA SER A 212 2.95 -4.13 -2.39
C SER A 212 1.49 -4.49 -2.72
N PRO A 213 1.20 -4.70 -4.02
CA PRO A 213 -0.17 -4.79 -4.52
C PRO A 213 -0.88 -6.04 -4.02
N ILE A 214 -1.92 -5.84 -3.20
CA ILE A 214 -2.91 -6.89 -2.94
C ILE A 214 -3.93 -6.87 -4.07
N ALA A 215 -4.15 -8.04 -4.65
CA ALA A 215 -5.20 -8.35 -5.61
C ALA A 215 -5.66 -9.79 -5.34
N TYR A 216 -4.73 -10.72 -5.53
CA TYR A 216 -4.82 -12.11 -5.07
C TYR A 216 -4.09 -12.27 -3.73
N LEU A 217 -4.42 -13.35 -3.02
CA LEU A 217 -3.81 -13.75 -1.74
C LEU A 217 -3.68 -15.28 -1.60
N SER A 218 -3.85 -16.02 -2.69
CA SER A 218 -3.87 -17.50 -2.66
C SER A 218 -2.50 -18.13 -2.42
N HIS A 219 -1.45 -17.31 -2.44
CA HIS A 219 -0.07 -17.70 -2.23
C HIS A 219 0.59 -17.02 -1.02
N MET A 220 -0.17 -16.22 -0.26
CA MET A 220 0.18 -15.60 1.02
C MET A 220 0.94 -16.57 1.94
N LYS A 221 2.12 -16.15 2.38
CA LYS A 221 3.02 -16.91 3.27
C LYS A 221 3.02 -16.42 4.72
N THR A 222 2.29 -15.34 5.03
CA THR A 222 2.22 -14.70 6.36
C THR A 222 1.92 -15.71 7.47
N ALA A 223 2.89 -15.93 8.38
CA ALA A 223 2.79 -16.95 9.43
C ALA A 223 1.56 -16.76 10.33
N LEU A 224 1.29 -15.52 10.74
CA LEU A 224 0.10 -15.17 11.53
C LEU A 224 -1.20 -15.49 10.78
N GLY A 225 -1.25 -15.23 9.47
CA GLY A 225 -2.40 -15.46 8.60
C GLY A 225 -2.64 -16.95 8.32
N VAL A 226 -1.57 -17.74 8.13
CA VAL A 226 -1.64 -19.20 7.96
C VAL A 226 -2.11 -19.87 9.25
N VAL A 227 -1.59 -19.47 10.42
CA VAL A 227 -2.04 -20.03 11.71
C VAL A 227 -3.46 -19.58 12.06
N ALA A 228 -3.84 -18.33 11.78
CA ALA A 228 -5.22 -17.88 11.92
C ALA A 228 -6.17 -18.66 11.00
N ALA A 229 -5.83 -18.82 9.72
CA ALA A 229 -6.64 -19.58 8.76
C ALA A 229 -6.82 -21.05 9.19
N LYS A 230 -5.77 -21.70 9.72
CA LYS A 230 -5.86 -23.04 10.34
C LYS A 230 -6.79 -23.03 11.57
N ALA A 231 -6.67 -22.05 12.46
CA ALA A 231 -7.48 -21.96 13.68
C ALA A 231 -8.98 -21.69 13.39
N PHE A 232 -9.30 -20.84 12.42
CA PHE A 232 -10.68 -20.54 12.03
C PHE A 232 -11.39 -21.67 11.27
N VAL A 233 -10.67 -22.69 10.79
CA VAL A 233 -11.27 -23.94 10.30
C VAL A 233 -11.84 -24.81 11.44
N GLY A 234 -11.41 -24.61 12.69
CA GLY A 234 -11.80 -25.39 13.87
C GLY A 234 -12.85 -24.74 14.78
N GLU A 235 -13.97 -24.26 14.23
CA GLU A 235 -15.16 -23.76 14.97
C GLU A 235 -15.00 -22.53 15.91
N VAL A 236 -13.85 -21.84 15.93
CA VAL A 236 -13.65 -20.64 16.79
C VAL A 236 -14.52 -19.43 16.36
N GLY A 237 -14.94 -19.35 15.09
CA GLY A 237 -15.65 -18.20 14.52
C GLY A 237 -17.05 -17.90 15.09
N LYS A 238 -17.69 -18.85 15.78
CA LYS A 238 -19.02 -18.65 16.40
C LYS A 238 -18.96 -17.92 17.76
N MET A 239 -17.78 -17.78 18.35
CA MET A 239 -17.66 -17.70 19.81
C MET A 239 -17.68 -16.29 20.42
N PHE A 240 -17.59 -15.22 19.62
CA PHE A 240 -17.26 -13.87 20.14
C PHE A 240 -18.26 -12.74 19.85
N GLY A 241 -19.06 -12.78 18.78
CA GLY A 241 -20.15 -11.81 18.55
C GLY A 241 -19.74 -10.32 18.47
N LEU A 242 -18.46 -10.04 18.16
CA LEU A 242 -17.90 -8.68 18.19
C LEU A 242 -18.28 -7.87 16.95
N LYS A 243 -18.67 -6.61 17.18
CA LYS A 243 -19.02 -5.64 16.12
C LYS A 243 -17.77 -5.06 15.45
N GLU A 244 -16.82 -4.65 16.27
CA GLU A 244 -15.60 -3.93 15.90
C GLU A 244 -14.37 -4.80 16.13
N PHE A 245 -13.51 -4.94 15.11
CA PHE A 245 -12.20 -5.55 15.27
C PHE A 245 -11.29 -4.46 15.81
N ASN A 246 -11.11 -4.46 17.13
CA ASN A 246 -10.12 -3.64 17.80
C ASN A 246 -8.88 -4.49 18.11
N PRO A 247 -7.78 -4.35 17.35
CA PRO A 247 -6.56 -5.15 17.55
C PRO A 247 -5.88 -4.90 18.91
N LYS A 248 -6.24 -3.79 19.56
CA LYS A 248 -5.75 -3.37 20.88
C LYS A 248 -6.73 -3.71 22.02
N GLY A 249 -7.85 -4.38 21.70
CA GLY A 249 -8.84 -4.85 22.67
C GLY A 249 -8.43 -6.14 23.39
N GLU A 250 -9.11 -6.45 24.49
CA GLU A 250 -8.83 -7.65 25.30
C GLU A 250 -9.06 -8.95 24.50
N GLU A 251 -10.08 -8.98 23.65
CA GLU A 251 -10.44 -10.14 22.81
C GLU A 251 -9.35 -10.44 21.77
N ALA A 252 -8.90 -9.41 21.04
CA ALA A 252 -7.77 -9.54 20.12
C ALA A 252 -6.48 -9.91 20.85
N THR A 253 -6.26 -9.38 22.06
CA THR A 253 -5.14 -9.76 22.93
C THR A 253 -5.23 -11.23 23.36
N ARG A 254 -6.43 -11.77 23.62
CA ARG A 254 -6.63 -13.17 24.01
C ARG A 254 -6.41 -14.13 22.82
N PHE A 255 -6.91 -13.77 21.64
CA PHE A 255 -6.63 -14.49 20.40
C PHE A 255 -5.13 -14.45 20.05
N LEU A 256 -4.50 -13.29 20.16
CA LEU A 256 -3.06 -13.12 19.92
C LEU A 256 -2.25 -14.03 20.86
N ARG A 257 -2.56 -14.08 22.16
CA ARG A 257 -1.90 -15.02 23.10
C ARG A 257 -2.00 -16.49 22.68
N TYR A 258 -3.13 -16.92 22.12
CA TYR A 258 -3.29 -18.28 21.59
C TYR A 258 -2.40 -18.53 20.36
N VAL A 259 -2.33 -17.56 19.44
CA VAL A 259 -1.48 -17.66 18.24
C VAL A 259 0.01 -17.55 18.58
N CYS A 260 0.39 -16.72 19.57
CA CYS A 260 1.76 -16.62 20.10
C CYS A 260 2.23 -17.85 20.88
N ALA A 261 1.32 -18.78 21.22
CA ALA A 261 1.69 -20.08 21.79
C ALA A 261 2.05 -21.11 20.70
N HIS A 262 1.90 -20.76 19.41
CA HIS A 262 2.27 -21.63 18.29
C HIS A 262 3.75 -21.46 17.93
N PRO A 263 4.57 -22.53 17.87
CA PRO A 263 6.02 -22.43 17.62
C PRO A 263 6.42 -21.81 16.26
N GLU A 264 5.49 -21.68 15.32
CA GLU A 264 5.70 -21.07 13.99
C GLU A 264 5.57 -19.53 14.01
N VAL A 265 5.18 -18.91 15.14
CA VAL A 265 4.87 -17.48 15.22
C VAL A 265 5.74 -16.75 16.25
N ASP A 266 6.69 -15.95 15.78
CA ASP A 266 7.45 -15.04 16.63
C ASP A 266 6.63 -13.78 16.94
N CYS A 267 6.06 -13.71 18.15
CA CYS A 267 5.35 -12.53 18.63
C CYS A 267 6.25 -11.44 19.25
N TYR A 268 7.57 -11.65 19.35
CA TYR A 268 8.52 -10.58 19.66
C TYR A 268 8.86 -9.76 18.41
N ASP A 269 8.76 -10.33 17.21
CA ASP A 269 8.68 -9.60 15.94
C ASP A 269 7.37 -9.89 15.17
N LEU A 270 6.26 -9.47 15.80
CA LEU A 270 4.91 -9.54 15.21
C LEU A 270 4.80 -8.83 13.85
N LEU A 271 5.67 -7.84 13.56
CA LEU A 271 5.68 -7.16 12.29
C LEU A 271 6.19 -8.09 11.18
N THR A 272 7.35 -8.73 11.38
CA THR A 272 7.86 -9.77 10.46
C THR A 272 6.90 -10.97 10.35
N ALA A 273 6.20 -11.34 11.43
CA ALA A 273 5.18 -12.39 11.40
C ALA A 273 3.94 -12.05 10.55
N ILE A 274 3.75 -10.76 10.20
CA ILE A 274 2.70 -10.24 9.31
C ILE A 274 3.24 -9.97 7.90
N THR A 275 4.32 -9.19 7.77
CA THR A 275 4.82 -8.67 6.48
C THR A 275 5.80 -9.60 5.77
N GLY A 276 6.34 -10.61 6.45
CA GLY A 276 7.57 -11.28 6.02
C GLY A 276 8.82 -10.52 6.45
N LYS A 277 10.00 -11.07 6.14
CA LYS A 277 11.27 -10.63 6.73
C LYS A 277 11.65 -9.21 6.29
N ASN A 278 11.71 -8.32 7.28
CA ASN A 278 12.08 -6.93 7.08
C ASN A 278 13.61 -6.76 6.99
N CYS A 279 14.09 -6.05 5.96
CA CYS A 279 15.52 -5.78 5.77
C CYS A 279 16.00 -4.46 6.40
N CYS A 280 15.09 -3.47 6.46
CA CYS A 280 15.48 -2.07 6.31
C CYS A 280 14.67 -1.11 7.22
N LEU A 281 14.03 -1.63 8.27
CA LEU A 281 13.19 -0.84 9.18
C LEU A 281 14.00 -0.32 10.37
N ASN A 282 13.84 0.97 10.67
CA ASN A 282 14.43 1.58 11.86
C ASN A 282 13.59 1.22 13.09
N THR A 283 14.22 0.70 14.14
CA THR A 283 13.57 0.34 15.41
C THR A 283 12.77 1.48 16.04
N SER A 284 13.19 2.74 15.88
CA SER A 284 12.41 3.88 16.38
C SER A 284 11.14 4.14 15.56
N THR A 285 11.19 3.97 14.24
CA THR A 285 10.00 3.99 13.37
C THR A 285 9.06 2.83 13.70
N VAL A 286 9.58 1.62 13.93
CA VAL A 286 8.78 0.44 14.31
C VAL A 286 8.08 0.66 15.65
N ASN A 287 8.77 1.21 16.64
CA ASN A 287 8.17 1.57 17.93
C ASN A 287 7.11 2.68 17.81
N LEU A 288 7.28 3.63 16.88
CA LEU A 288 6.27 4.65 16.59
C LEU A 288 5.07 4.06 15.83
N PHE A 289 5.29 3.12 14.91
CA PHE A 289 4.25 2.36 14.23
C PHE A 289 3.41 1.60 15.26
N LEU A 290 4.01 0.71 16.05
CA LEU A 290 3.31 -0.12 17.05
C LEU A 290 2.62 0.68 18.17
N LYS A 291 3.02 1.95 18.39
CA LYS A 291 2.31 2.86 19.30
C LYS A 291 0.97 3.31 18.71
N ASN A 292 0.96 3.75 17.44
CA ASN A 292 -0.23 4.31 16.79
C ASN A 292 -1.13 3.20 16.22
N GLU A 293 -0.53 2.21 15.58
CA GLU A 293 -1.12 1.08 14.84
C GLU A 293 -1.18 -0.18 15.72
N PRO A 294 -2.01 -1.19 15.39
CA PRO A 294 -2.93 -1.23 14.26
C PRO A 294 -4.27 -0.52 14.56
N GLN A 295 -4.92 0.00 13.51
CA GLN A 295 -6.24 0.62 13.59
C GLN A 295 -7.38 -0.39 13.73
N THR A 296 -8.51 0.15 14.21
CA THR A 296 -9.80 -0.52 14.32
C THR A 296 -10.44 -0.74 12.94
N SER A 297 -11.14 -1.87 12.79
CA SER A 297 -11.77 -2.29 11.54
C SER A 297 -13.12 -2.98 11.81
N ASN A 298 -13.87 -3.31 10.77
CA ASN A 298 -15.07 -4.14 10.85
C ASN A 298 -14.76 -5.55 11.40
N GLN A 299 -15.61 -6.08 12.29
CA GLN A 299 -15.59 -7.50 12.67
C GLN A 299 -16.93 -8.21 12.42
N GLU A 300 -17.99 -7.48 12.04
CA GLU A 300 -19.34 -8.03 12.07
C GLU A 300 -19.43 -9.37 11.34
N HIS A 301 -19.91 -10.38 12.05
CA HIS A 301 -20.09 -11.71 11.51
C HIS A 301 -21.47 -11.78 10.87
N GLY A 302 -21.51 -11.93 9.54
CA GLY A 302 -22.66 -12.57 8.91
C GLY A 302 -22.78 -14.02 9.41
N ALA A 303 -23.89 -14.69 9.11
CA ALA A 303 -24.16 -16.05 9.60
C ALA A 303 -23.12 -17.12 9.18
N SER A 304 -22.15 -16.76 8.32
CA SER A 304 -21.04 -17.61 7.88
C SER A 304 -19.63 -17.14 8.32
N GLY A 305 -19.47 -15.97 8.97
CA GLY A 305 -18.17 -15.43 9.40
C GLY A 305 -18.05 -13.90 9.34
N SER A 306 -16.95 -13.37 9.90
CA SER A 306 -16.57 -11.94 9.90
C SER A 306 -16.50 -11.36 8.48
N LYS A 307 -16.98 -10.13 8.24
CA LYS A 307 -16.83 -9.47 6.93
C LYS A 307 -15.38 -9.28 6.46
N ASN A 308 -14.40 -9.27 7.37
CA ASN A 308 -12.97 -9.26 7.03
C ASN A 308 -12.41 -10.64 6.62
N TYR A 309 -13.18 -11.71 6.78
CA TYR A 309 -12.81 -13.08 6.34
C TYR A 309 -12.61 -13.18 4.83
N GLU A 310 -13.19 -12.27 4.04
CA GLU A 310 -13.21 -12.43 2.57
C GLU A 310 -11.94 -12.00 1.87
N LEU A 311 -11.08 -11.26 2.56
CA LEU A 311 -9.67 -11.15 2.18
C LEU A 311 -8.99 -12.54 2.21
N HIS A 312 -9.50 -13.50 3.02
CA HIS A 312 -9.15 -14.91 2.99
C HIS A 312 -10.07 -15.79 2.10
N ALA A 313 -11.17 -15.26 1.54
CA ALA A 313 -12.00 -15.98 0.56
C ALA A 313 -11.46 -15.78 -0.86
N ALA A 314 -11.04 -14.56 -1.22
CA ALA A 314 -10.26 -14.29 -2.43
C ALA A 314 -8.96 -15.13 -2.46
N ALA A 315 -8.37 -15.40 -1.28
CA ALA A 315 -7.23 -16.30 -1.12
C ALA A 315 -7.54 -17.81 -1.35
N ARG A 316 -8.82 -18.23 -1.35
CA ARG A 316 -9.20 -19.63 -1.56
C ARG A 316 -9.62 -19.92 -2.98
N ASP A 317 -10.46 -19.05 -3.54
CA ASP A 317 -11.09 -19.30 -4.84
C ASP A 317 -10.28 -18.74 -6.03
N GLY A 318 -9.18 -18.00 -5.75
CA GLY A 318 -8.31 -17.45 -6.78
C GLY A 318 -8.96 -16.36 -7.64
N VAL A 319 -9.99 -15.70 -7.12
CA VAL A 319 -10.77 -14.66 -7.81
C VAL A 319 -10.97 -13.44 -6.91
N VAL A 320 -10.97 -12.26 -7.52
CA VAL A 320 -11.33 -11.01 -6.83
C VAL A 320 -12.83 -10.79 -7.03
N ALA A 321 -13.62 -10.91 -5.97
CA ALA A 321 -15.08 -10.86 -6.04
C ALA A 321 -15.68 -9.89 -5.01
N LYS A 322 -16.91 -9.46 -5.26
CA LYS A 322 -17.75 -8.70 -4.33
C LYS A 322 -18.08 -9.51 -3.07
N TYR A 323 -18.59 -8.84 -2.04
CA TYR A 323 -18.84 -9.46 -0.74
C TYR A 323 -19.78 -10.69 -0.83
N ASN A 324 -19.48 -11.79 -0.14
CA ASN A 324 -20.30 -12.99 -0.12
C ASN A 324 -21.09 -13.10 1.20
N TYR A 325 -22.38 -12.80 1.15
CA TYR A 325 -23.29 -12.92 2.30
C TYR A 325 -23.49 -14.38 2.77
N GLY A 326 -22.84 -15.35 2.13
CA GLY A 326 -22.74 -16.77 2.52
C GLY A 326 -23.97 -17.59 2.15
N ASN A 327 -25.13 -16.94 2.14
CA ASN A 327 -26.41 -17.46 1.70
C ASN A 327 -26.71 -17.00 0.25
N PRO A 328 -27.00 -17.91 -0.69
CA PRO A 328 -27.42 -17.57 -2.05
C PRO A 328 -28.59 -16.58 -2.15
N SER A 329 -29.52 -16.58 -1.19
CA SER A 329 -30.66 -15.65 -1.16
C SER A 329 -30.23 -14.23 -0.80
N ASP A 330 -29.25 -14.07 0.07
CA ASP A 330 -28.78 -12.75 0.51
C ASP A 330 -27.90 -12.12 -0.58
N ASN A 331 -27.05 -12.93 -1.24
CA ASN A 331 -26.36 -12.54 -2.47
C ASN A 331 -27.36 -12.10 -3.57
N LEU A 332 -28.49 -12.80 -3.71
CA LEU A 332 -29.53 -12.44 -4.69
C LEU A 332 -30.19 -11.09 -4.36
N ILE A 333 -30.38 -10.77 -3.07
CA ILE A 333 -30.90 -9.47 -2.62
C ILE A 333 -29.89 -8.34 -2.89
N HIS A 334 -28.60 -8.57 -2.62
CA HIS A 334 -27.56 -7.54 -2.74
C HIS A 334 -27.06 -7.31 -4.18
N TYR A 335 -27.04 -8.34 -5.04
CA TYR A 335 -26.43 -8.26 -6.38
C TYR A 335 -27.36 -8.66 -7.53
N GLY A 336 -28.55 -9.20 -7.25
CA GLY A 336 -29.38 -9.85 -8.27
C GLY A 336 -28.82 -11.19 -8.76
N THR A 337 -27.77 -11.72 -8.13
CA THR A 337 -27.12 -12.99 -8.49
C THR A 337 -26.81 -13.84 -7.25
N VAL A 338 -27.04 -15.15 -7.32
CA VAL A 338 -26.82 -16.10 -6.21
C VAL A 338 -25.35 -16.27 -5.78
N LYS A 339 -24.41 -15.82 -6.62
CA LYS A 339 -22.98 -15.67 -6.31
C LYS A 339 -22.62 -14.18 -6.38
N PRO A 340 -21.62 -13.71 -5.61
CA PRO A 340 -21.10 -12.37 -5.77
C PRO A 340 -20.51 -12.16 -7.18
N PRO A 341 -20.68 -10.97 -7.79
CA PRO A 341 -19.99 -10.58 -9.02
C PRO A 341 -18.46 -10.59 -8.86
N ILE A 342 -17.74 -10.86 -9.96
CA ILE A 342 -16.27 -10.89 -10.00
C ILE A 342 -15.75 -9.56 -10.58
N TYR A 343 -14.80 -8.93 -9.89
CA TYR A 343 -14.03 -7.80 -10.41
C TYR A 343 -13.02 -8.29 -11.43
N LYS A 344 -13.26 -8.01 -12.72
CA LYS A 344 -12.38 -8.41 -13.81
C LYS A 344 -11.23 -7.42 -13.94
N LEU A 345 -10.07 -7.77 -13.39
CA LEU A 345 -8.90 -6.88 -13.44
C LEU A 345 -8.40 -6.63 -14.88
N SER A 346 -8.69 -7.55 -15.80
CA SER A 346 -8.54 -7.39 -17.26
C SER A 346 -9.32 -6.22 -17.87
N ASP A 347 -10.39 -5.76 -17.23
CA ASP A 347 -11.30 -4.74 -17.77
C ASP A 347 -10.87 -3.30 -17.39
N ILE A 348 -9.81 -3.18 -16.57
CA ILE A 348 -9.08 -1.94 -16.27
C ILE A 348 -8.59 -1.34 -17.59
N PRO A 349 -8.83 -0.04 -17.89
CA PRO A 349 -8.52 0.50 -19.21
C PRO A 349 -7.02 0.43 -19.57
N PRO A 350 -6.62 -0.25 -20.67
CA PRO A 350 -5.22 -0.45 -21.07
C PRO A 350 -4.36 0.82 -21.24
N LYS A 351 -4.99 2.00 -21.32
CA LYS A 351 -4.32 3.30 -21.49
C LYS A 351 -4.12 4.08 -20.18
N LEU A 352 -4.67 3.59 -19.07
CA LEU A 352 -4.50 4.19 -17.74
C LEU A 352 -3.03 4.03 -17.29
N PRO A 353 -2.25 5.07 -17.00
CA PRO A 353 -0.86 4.87 -16.59
C PRO A 353 -0.76 4.22 -15.20
N LEU A 354 -0.09 3.07 -15.12
CA LEU A 354 0.09 2.26 -13.92
C LEU A 354 1.58 2.07 -13.61
N PHE A 355 1.92 2.27 -12.34
CA PHE A 355 3.19 1.84 -11.74
C PHE A 355 2.90 0.80 -10.66
N ILE A 356 3.60 -0.33 -10.68
CA ILE A 356 3.46 -1.40 -9.69
C ILE A 356 4.82 -1.70 -9.06
N SER A 357 4.91 -1.71 -7.73
CA SER A 357 6.14 -2.01 -6.99
C SER A 357 5.90 -3.10 -5.95
N TYR A 358 6.72 -4.15 -5.94
CA TYR A 358 6.58 -5.29 -5.03
C TYR A 358 7.93 -5.86 -4.57
N GLY A 359 7.95 -6.56 -3.42
CA GLY A 359 9.17 -7.05 -2.77
C GLY A 359 9.24 -8.57 -2.68
N GLY A 360 10.39 -9.15 -3.02
CA GLY A 360 10.61 -10.62 -3.03
C GLY A 360 10.71 -11.29 -1.66
N GLN A 361 10.50 -10.55 -0.57
CA GLN A 361 10.35 -11.09 0.80
C GLN A 361 9.01 -10.68 1.44
N ASP A 362 8.12 -10.03 0.69
CA ASP A 362 6.76 -9.69 1.16
C ASP A 362 5.94 -10.99 1.28
N ALA A 363 5.47 -11.29 2.49
CA ALA A 363 4.73 -12.51 2.77
C ALA A 363 3.21 -12.37 2.52
N LEU A 364 2.72 -11.14 2.33
CA LEU A 364 1.31 -10.84 2.09
C LEU A 364 1.07 -10.57 0.60
N SER A 365 1.85 -9.68 0.00
CA SER A 365 1.90 -9.44 -1.46
C SER A 365 2.83 -10.47 -2.13
N ASP A 366 2.55 -11.77 -1.99
CA ASP A 366 3.44 -12.84 -2.47
C ASP A 366 3.71 -12.71 -3.98
N VAL A 367 4.95 -12.97 -4.39
CA VAL A 367 5.39 -12.79 -5.79
C VAL A 367 4.46 -13.46 -6.80
N ARG A 368 3.91 -14.65 -6.47
CA ARG A 368 2.98 -15.39 -7.33
C ARG A 368 1.59 -14.74 -7.46
N ASP A 369 1.09 -14.14 -6.38
CA ASP A 369 -0.17 -13.39 -6.39
C ASP A 369 -0.02 -12.07 -7.17
N VAL A 370 1.18 -11.48 -7.17
CA VAL A 370 1.51 -10.35 -8.05
C VAL A 370 1.71 -10.79 -9.50
N GLU A 371 2.38 -11.92 -9.77
CA GLU A 371 2.53 -12.49 -11.12
C GLU A 371 1.17 -12.78 -11.77
N GLN A 372 0.18 -13.27 -11.01
CA GLN A 372 -1.20 -13.43 -11.48
C GLN A 372 -1.83 -12.08 -11.89
N LEU A 373 -1.69 -11.04 -11.06
CA LEU A 373 -2.14 -9.68 -11.40
C LEU A 373 -1.44 -9.10 -12.65
N LEU A 374 -0.17 -9.45 -12.87
CA LEU A 374 0.56 -9.04 -14.08
C LEU A 374 0.05 -9.78 -15.34
N ASP A 375 -0.43 -11.02 -15.21
CA ASP A 375 -1.04 -11.77 -16.31
C ASP A 375 -2.44 -11.23 -16.69
N ASP A 376 -3.26 -10.80 -15.73
CA ASP A 376 -4.53 -10.10 -16.02
C ASP A 376 -4.29 -8.79 -16.78
N LEU A 377 -3.19 -8.10 -16.47
CA LEU A 377 -2.78 -6.81 -17.05
C LEU A 377 -1.85 -6.95 -18.27
N LYS A 378 -1.66 -8.16 -18.84
CA LYS A 378 -0.76 -8.38 -20.00
C LYS A 378 -1.17 -7.65 -21.29
N LEU A 379 -2.42 -7.20 -21.40
CA LEU A 379 -2.93 -6.42 -22.53
C LEU A 379 -2.82 -4.90 -22.33
N HIS A 380 -2.17 -4.46 -21.25
CA HIS A 380 -1.99 -3.05 -20.92
C HIS A 380 -0.90 -2.39 -21.78
N ASP A 381 -1.04 -1.08 -22.08
CA ASP A 381 -0.08 -0.34 -22.90
C ASP A 381 1.31 -0.35 -22.23
N VAL A 382 2.29 -0.99 -22.89
CA VAL A 382 3.65 -1.19 -22.38
C VAL A 382 4.43 0.12 -22.16
N LEU A 383 4.00 1.23 -22.76
CA LEU A 383 4.53 2.59 -22.52
C LEU A 383 3.80 3.32 -21.39
N LYS A 384 2.72 2.75 -20.86
CA LYS A 384 1.93 3.24 -19.71
C LYS A 384 2.06 2.34 -18.48
N PHE A 385 2.63 1.14 -18.64
CA PHE A 385 2.79 0.14 -17.58
C PHE A 385 4.25 0.03 -17.14
N THR A 386 4.55 0.29 -15.86
CA THR A 386 5.89 0.13 -15.27
C THR A 386 5.86 -0.73 -14.03
N THR A 387 6.71 -1.75 -13.97
CA THR A 387 6.93 -2.60 -12.79
C THR A 387 8.24 -2.27 -12.10
N ALA A 388 8.31 -2.46 -10.78
CA ALA A 388 9.53 -2.39 -9.99
C ALA A 388 9.57 -3.58 -9.01
N TYR A 389 10.59 -4.43 -9.14
CA TYR A 389 10.75 -5.61 -8.29
C TYR A 389 12.00 -5.50 -7.41
N ALA A 390 11.79 -5.48 -6.09
CA ALA A 390 12.87 -5.50 -5.10
C ALA A 390 13.14 -6.95 -4.66
N SER A 391 14.04 -7.65 -5.36
CA SER A 391 14.49 -8.99 -4.95
C SER A 391 15.32 -8.88 -3.66
N GLY A 392 14.68 -9.04 -2.51
CA GLY A 392 15.26 -8.73 -1.20
C GLY A 392 16.49 -9.57 -0.88
N GLN A 393 17.67 -8.93 -0.92
CA GLN A 393 18.92 -9.26 -0.24
C GLN A 393 19.90 -8.09 -0.51
N TYR A 394 20.93 -7.95 0.34
CA TYR A 394 21.99 -6.92 0.32
C TYR A 394 21.54 -5.45 0.42
N GLU A 395 22.01 -4.74 1.45
CA GLU A 395 22.13 -3.28 1.40
C GLU A 395 23.22 -2.92 0.38
N GLY A 396 22.83 -2.53 -0.84
CA GLY A 396 23.78 -2.44 -1.95
C GLY A 396 23.30 -1.63 -3.17
N ALA A 397 22.53 -0.56 -2.92
CA ALA A 397 21.72 0.16 -3.91
C ALA A 397 20.55 -0.66 -4.49
N LEU A 398 19.49 0.04 -4.90
CA LEU A 398 18.37 -0.56 -5.62
C LEU A 398 18.87 -1.01 -7.00
N ALA A 399 18.66 -2.28 -7.33
CA ALA A 399 18.91 -2.83 -8.66
C ALA A 399 18.10 -2.04 -9.71
N ALA A 400 18.79 -1.38 -10.64
CA ALA A 400 18.12 -0.54 -11.62
C ALA A 400 17.46 -1.39 -12.71
N GLN A 401 16.21 -1.07 -13.04
CA GLN A 401 15.56 -1.61 -14.23
C GLN A 401 15.82 -0.68 -15.42
N HIS A 402 16.40 -1.23 -16.49
CA HIS A 402 16.73 -0.52 -17.72
C HIS A 402 15.84 -1.05 -18.85
N ILE A 403 14.79 -0.31 -19.21
CA ILE A 403 14.01 -0.61 -20.42
C ILE A 403 14.93 -0.41 -21.63
N VAL A 404 15.18 -1.50 -22.38
CA VAL A 404 16.05 -1.49 -23.55
C VAL A 404 15.39 -0.66 -24.65
N GLY A 405 16.13 0.29 -25.21
CA GLY A 405 15.59 1.32 -26.10
C GLY A 405 14.78 2.44 -25.41
N GLY A 406 14.58 2.36 -24.10
CA GLY A 406 13.93 3.41 -23.32
C GLY A 406 12.46 3.57 -23.70
N SER A 407 12.08 4.76 -24.17
CA SER A 407 10.70 5.07 -24.57
C SER A 407 10.29 4.50 -25.94
N GLN A 408 11.23 3.96 -26.73
CA GLN A 408 10.91 3.26 -27.99
C GLN A 408 10.87 1.74 -27.85
N GLY A 409 11.38 1.18 -26.74
CA GLY A 409 11.41 -0.27 -26.52
C GLY A 409 12.41 -1.01 -27.40
N TRP A 410 12.21 -2.32 -27.50
CA TRP A 410 13.01 -3.23 -28.30
C TRP A 410 12.40 -3.35 -29.71
N GLU A 411 12.62 -2.32 -30.51
CA GLU A 411 12.03 -2.15 -31.86
C GLU A 411 13.11 -1.75 -32.87
N GLU A 412 12.99 -2.16 -34.14
CA GLU A 412 14.03 -1.98 -35.18
C GLU A 412 14.44 -0.53 -35.46
N SER A 413 13.55 0.44 -35.18
CA SER A 413 13.83 1.88 -35.37
C SER A 413 14.73 2.50 -34.30
N THR A 414 15.14 1.72 -33.28
CA THR A 414 15.82 2.22 -32.10
C THR A 414 17.34 2.21 -32.22
N ASP A 415 17.99 3.36 -31.99
CA ASP A 415 19.45 3.41 -31.86
C ASP A 415 19.89 2.90 -30.48
N PHE A 416 20.16 1.59 -30.41
CA PHE A 416 20.68 0.95 -29.21
C PHE A 416 22.08 1.42 -28.80
N ASN A 417 22.89 1.96 -29.71
CA ASN A 417 24.21 2.51 -29.37
C ASN A 417 24.05 3.83 -28.62
N SER A 418 23.21 4.75 -29.14
CA SER A 418 22.82 5.98 -28.45
C SER A 418 22.15 5.67 -27.10
N TRP A 419 21.24 4.68 -27.04
CA TRP A 419 20.62 4.27 -25.78
C TRP A 419 21.62 3.70 -24.75
N THR A 420 22.63 2.92 -25.17
CA THR A 420 23.70 2.47 -24.25
C THR A 420 24.69 3.56 -23.86
N SER A 421 24.82 4.63 -24.66
CA SER A 421 25.82 5.68 -24.43
C SER A 421 25.63 6.35 -23.07
N GLY A 422 26.70 6.44 -22.29
CA GLY A 422 26.68 7.01 -20.93
C GLY A 422 25.96 6.17 -19.86
N LYS A 423 25.34 5.03 -20.20
CA LYS A 423 24.77 4.12 -19.19
C LYS A 423 25.87 3.32 -18.50
N LYS A 424 25.69 3.12 -17.19
CA LYS A 424 26.45 2.17 -16.37
C LYS A 424 25.48 1.13 -15.84
N PHE A 425 25.68 -0.13 -16.23
CA PHE A 425 24.93 -1.28 -15.72
C PHE A 425 25.73 -1.94 -14.61
N LYS A 426 25.08 -2.34 -13.52
CA LYS A 426 25.74 -2.94 -12.35
C LYS A 426 25.27 -4.37 -12.12
N VAL A 427 26.11 -5.18 -11.46
CA VAL A 427 25.68 -6.49 -10.94
C VAL A 427 24.48 -6.29 -10.01
N GLY A 428 23.36 -6.96 -10.34
CA GLY A 428 22.06 -6.81 -9.68
C GLY A 428 20.99 -6.22 -10.59
N ASP A 429 21.35 -5.32 -11.51
CA ASP A 429 20.44 -4.63 -12.44
C ASP A 429 19.65 -5.60 -13.34
N GLN A 430 18.56 -5.10 -13.92
CA GLN A 430 17.68 -5.85 -14.80
C GLN A 430 17.50 -5.10 -16.12
N LEU A 431 17.68 -5.79 -17.25
CA LEU A 431 17.28 -5.32 -18.57
C LEU A 431 15.82 -5.72 -18.81
N VAL A 432 15.00 -4.82 -19.35
CA VAL A 432 13.60 -5.10 -19.68
C VAL A 432 13.39 -4.87 -21.17
N PHE A 433 13.12 -5.93 -21.92
CA PHE A 433 12.92 -5.92 -23.36
C PHE A 433 11.41 -5.90 -23.67
N LYS A 434 10.88 -4.72 -23.99
CA LYS A 434 9.46 -4.49 -24.33
C LYS A 434 9.28 -4.39 -25.84
N TYR A 435 8.45 -5.26 -26.42
CA TYR A 435 8.24 -5.35 -27.88
C TYR A 435 6.95 -6.09 -28.22
N THR A 436 6.53 -6.03 -29.49
CA THR A 436 5.38 -6.81 -29.96
C THR A 436 5.74 -8.30 -30.08
N SER A 437 5.21 -9.15 -29.20
CA SER A 437 5.42 -10.61 -29.26
C SER A 437 4.97 -11.18 -30.62
N GLY A 438 5.74 -12.12 -31.16
CA GLY A 438 5.54 -12.68 -32.51
C GLY A 438 6.13 -11.84 -33.65
N LEU A 439 6.37 -10.54 -33.45
CA LEU A 439 7.10 -9.69 -34.40
C LEU A 439 8.61 -9.69 -34.11
N HIS A 440 8.96 -9.59 -32.82
CA HIS A 440 10.34 -9.57 -32.34
C HIS A 440 10.60 -10.69 -31.32
N SER A 441 11.85 -10.81 -30.88
CA SER A 441 12.34 -11.78 -29.88
C SER A 441 13.64 -11.27 -29.26
N VAL A 442 14.12 -11.92 -28.20
CA VAL A 442 15.40 -11.60 -27.54
C VAL A 442 16.27 -12.86 -27.47
N VAL A 443 17.36 -12.87 -28.23
CA VAL A 443 18.35 -13.95 -28.25
C VAL A 443 19.63 -13.46 -27.57
N GLU A 444 20.15 -14.21 -26.59
CA GLU A 444 21.49 -13.97 -26.05
C GLU A 444 22.53 -14.76 -26.85
N LEU A 445 23.60 -14.09 -27.27
CA LEU A 445 24.63 -14.62 -28.17
C LEU A 445 25.92 -14.95 -27.43
N ALA A 446 26.57 -16.05 -27.82
CA ALA A 446 27.76 -16.58 -27.15
C ALA A 446 28.98 -15.64 -27.07
N GLY A 447 29.03 -14.55 -27.86
CA GLY A 447 30.09 -13.56 -27.75
C GLY A 447 30.12 -12.52 -28.87
N GLU A 448 31.17 -11.69 -28.87
CA GLU A 448 31.28 -10.53 -29.78
C GLU A 448 31.34 -10.91 -31.27
N SER A 449 31.89 -12.09 -31.60
CA SER A 449 31.92 -12.60 -32.98
C SER A 449 30.49 -12.88 -33.49
N ALA A 450 29.70 -13.61 -32.69
CA ALA A 450 28.31 -13.90 -33.00
C ALA A 450 27.45 -12.62 -33.09
N TYR A 451 27.67 -11.67 -32.18
CA TYR A 451 27.02 -10.36 -32.18
C TYR A 451 27.31 -9.53 -33.44
N LYS A 452 28.57 -9.51 -33.89
CA LYS A 452 28.96 -8.83 -35.13
C LYS A 452 28.30 -9.48 -36.35
N ASN A 453 28.40 -10.80 -36.44
CA ASN A 453 27.96 -11.59 -37.60
C ASN A 453 26.45 -11.92 -37.62
N CYS A 454 25.72 -11.64 -36.54
CA CYS A 454 24.35 -12.11 -36.32
C CYS A 454 24.18 -13.63 -36.37
N ASP A 455 25.13 -14.36 -35.76
CA ASP A 455 25.08 -15.82 -35.64
C ASP A 455 24.08 -16.24 -34.55
N LEU A 456 22.80 -16.24 -34.91
CA LEU A 456 21.70 -16.74 -34.09
C LEU A 456 21.79 -18.26 -33.82
N GLY A 457 22.63 -19.01 -34.56
CA GLY A 457 22.89 -20.43 -34.30
C GLY A 457 23.73 -20.67 -33.05
N SER A 458 24.45 -19.64 -32.58
CA SER A 458 25.25 -19.65 -31.36
C SER A 458 24.50 -19.13 -30.11
N ALA A 459 23.16 -19.19 -30.12
CA ALA A 459 22.32 -18.73 -29.02
C ALA A 459 22.64 -19.46 -27.70
N LEU A 460 22.79 -18.69 -26.62
CA LEU A 460 22.87 -19.20 -25.24
C LEU A 460 21.48 -19.33 -24.60
N ASP A 461 20.57 -18.41 -24.96
CA ASP A 461 19.21 -18.32 -24.44
C ASP A 461 18.33 -17.56 -25.46
N SER A 462 17.01 -17.76 -25.41
CA SER A 462 16.04 -17.16 -26.35
C SER A 462 14.67 -16.97 -25.70
N MET A 463 14.17 -15.74 -25.71
CA MET A 463 12.90 -15.32 -25.13
C MET A 463 12.00 -14.65 -26.18
N ASN A 464 10.68 -14.76 -26.01
CA ASN A 464 9.68 -14.34 -27.01
C ASN A 464 8.37 -13.74 -26.41
N THR A 465 8.32 -13.39 -25.11
CA THR A 465 7.05 -13.01 -24.46
C THR A 465 6.55 -11.60 -24.82
N GLY A 466 7.42 -10.72 -25.31
CA GLY A 466 7.14 -9.29 -25.53
C GLY A 466 7.43 -8.38 -24.33
N ASN A 467 7.76 -8.93 -23.16
CA ASN A 467 8.16 -8.17 -21.97
C ASN A 467 9.21 -8.94 -21.14
N ASP A 468 10.28 -9.37 -21.79
CA ASP A 468 11.28 -10.26 -21.19
C ASP A 468 12.25 -9.49 -20.25
N VAL A 469 12.61 -10.12 -19.13
CA VAL A 469 13.48 -9.52 -18.10
C VAL A 469 14.76 -10.31 -17.92
N VAL A 470 15.91 -9.70 -18.23
CA VAL A 470 17.22 -10.33 -18.11
C VAL A 470 18.00 -9.71 -16.94
N LYS A 471 18.22 -10.50 -15.88
CA LYS A 471 19.01 -10.08 -14.71
C LYS A 471 20.51 -10.12 -14.99
N LEU A 472 21.22 -9.04 -14.63
CA LEU A 472 22.67 -8.90 -14.76
C LEU A 472 23.36 -9.44 -13.51
N SER A 473 23.51 -10.76 -13.44
CA SER A 473 23.98 -11.49 -12.26
C SER A 473 25.51 -11.54 -12.08
N LYS A 474 26.30 -11.11 -13.07
CA LYS A 474 27.77 -11.21 -13.09
C LYS A 474 28.40 -10.02 -13.80
N VAL A 475 29.63 -9.66 -13.41
CA VAL A 475 30.49 -8.72 -14.14
C VAL A 475 30.86 -9.33 -15.49
N GLY A 476 30.86 -8.54 -16.56
CA GLY A 476 31.21 -9.00 -17.91
C GLY A 476 30.43 -8.27 -18.99
N THR A 477 30.58 -8.71 -20.25
CA THR A 477 29.80 -8.19 -21.38
C THR A 477 28.91 -9.28 -21.95
N ARG A 478 27.62 -8.99 -22.07
CA ARG A 478 26.59 -9.83 -22.68
C ARG A 478 26.10 -9.20 -23.98
N TYR A 479 25.60 -10.02 -24.89
CA TYR A 479 25.28 -9.65 -26.27
C TYR A 479 23.87 -10.12 -26.60
N PHE A 480 22.99 -9.20 -26.98
CA PHE A 480 21.58 -9.52 -27.27
C PHE A 480 21.22 -9.07 -28.68
N ALA A 481 20.39 -9.85 -29.37
CA ALA A 481 19.92 -9.58 -30.73
C ALA A 481 18.47 -10.03 -30.91
N CYS A 482 17.75 -9.41 -31.86
CA CYS A 482 16.46 -9.95 -32.27
C CYS A 482 16.65 -11.19 -33.14
N GLY A 483 15.96 -12.28 -32.80
CA GLY A 483 15.99 -13.55 -33.53
C GLY A 483 15.17 -13.55 -34.82
N THR A 484 14.33 -12.55 -35.05
CA THR A 484 13.55 -12.43 -36.30
C THR A 484 14.47 -12.17 -37.49
N LEU A 485 14.25 -12.90 -38.59
CA LEU A 485 15.14 -12.95 -39.75
C LEU A 485 15.44 -11.56 -40.31
N GLY A 486 16.71 -11.17 -40.31
CA GLY A 486 17.19 -9.87 -40.82
C GLY A 486 17.30 -8.77 -39.77
N HIS A 487 16.50 -8.78 -38.70
CA HIS A 487 16.39 -7.67 -37.74
C HIS A 487 17.73 -7.35 -37.05
N CYS A 488 18.45 -8.39 -36.60
CA CYS A 488 19.82 -8.25 -36.06
C CYS A 488 20.79 -7.58 -37.05
N GLY A 489 20.65 -7.87 -38.35
CA GLY A 489 21.45 -7.28 -39.42
C GLY A 489 21.10 -5.83 -39.71
N GLN A 490 19.83 -5.45 -39.56
CA GLN A 490 19.35 -4.06 -39.64
C GLN A 490 19.76 -3.19 -38.43
N GLY A 491 20.35 -3.80 -37.39
CA GLY A 491 20.86 -3.10 -36.21
C GLY A 491 20.09 -3.39 -34.92
N MET A 492 19.08 -4.26 -34.94
CA MET A 492 18.29 -4.64 -33.76
C MET A 492 19.05 -5.60 -32.84
N LYS A 493 20.10 -5.05 -32.21
CA LYS A 493 21.03 -5.74 -31.30
C LYS A 493 21.68 -4.74 -30.34
N VAL A 494 22.00 -5.21 -29.13
CA VAL A 494 22.63 -4.38 -28.09
C VAL A 494 23.73 -5.14 -27.33
N LYS A 495 24.82 -4.43 -27.02
CA LYS A 495 25.92 -4.91 -26.17
C LYS A 495 25.80 -4.30 -24.78
N ILE A 496 25.79 -5.13 -23.74
CA ILE A 496 25.64 -4.70 -22.35
C ILE A 496 26.87 -5.08 -21.54
N THR A 497 27.65 -4.10 -21.11
CA THR A 497 28.79 -4.29 -20.21
C THR A 497 28.39 -3.95 -18.77
N THR A 498 28.57 -4.91 -17.86
CA THR A 498 28.14 -4.86 -16.46
C THR A 498 29.35 -4.66 -15.55
N GLU A 499 29.35 -3.58 -14.77
CA GLU A 499 30.37 -3.23 -13.77
C GLU A 499 30.07 -3.89 -12.40
N ALA A 500 31.10 -4.03 -11.56
CA ALA A 500 30.95 -4.52 -10.20
C ALA A 500 30.13 -3.54 -9.32
N GLY A 501 29.32 -4.08 -8.42
CA GLY A 501 28.65 -3.29 -7.39
C GLY A 501 29.69 -2.67 -6.44
N THR A 502 29.51 -1.39 -6.10
CA THR A 502 30.44 -0.64 -5.24
C THR A 502 30.20 -1.00 -3.77
N ALA A 503 30.86 -2.06 -3.28
CA ALA A 503 30.83 -2.42 -1.88
C ALA A 503 31.53 -1.35 -1.01
N PRO A 504 30.94 -0.89 0.10
CA PRO A 504 31.64 -0.09 1.11
C PRO A 504 32.76 -0.91 1.77
N SER A 505 33.96 -0.35 1.88
CA SER A 505 35.08 -1.00 2.55
C SER A 505 34.93 -0.93 4.08
N THR A 506 34.57 -2.04 4.72
CA THR A 506 34.62 -2.19 6.18
C THR A 506 36.07 -2.33 6.66
N PRO A 507 36.51 -1.61 7.71
CA PRO A 507 37.78 -1.89 8.37
C PRO A 507 37.81 -3.27 9.05
N ASP A 508 38.99 -3.85 9.19
CA ASP A 508 39.19 -5.11 9.92
C ASP A 508 38.75 -5.02 11.39
N SER A 509 38.24 -6.13 11.91
CA SER A 509 38.06 -6.37 13.35
C SER A 509 38.12 -7.87 13.60
N SER A 510 39.01 -8.30 14.50
CA SER A 510 39.46 -9.68 14.60
C SER A 510 39.01 -10.37 15.89
N SER A 511 38.83 -11.71 15.78
CA SER A 511 38.50 -12.65 16.87
C SER A 511 37.09 -12.51 17.47
N SER A 512 36.46 -13.54 18.05
CA SER A 512 36.83 -14.96 18.21
C SER A 512 35.57 -15.85 18.20
N SER A 513 35.72 -17.15 17.88
CA SER A 513 34.66 -18.15 17.98
C SER A 513 34.66 -18.87 19.33
N PRO A 514 33.55 -19.51 19.70
CA PRO A 514 33.63 -20.88 20.21
C PRO A 514 32.74 -21.86 19.41
N ALA A 515 32.99 -23.16 19.63
CA ALA A 515 32.55 -24.26 18.78
C ALA A 515 31.04 -24.57 18.82
N ALA A 516 30.56 -25.19 17.73
CA ALA A 516 29.28 -25.87 17.67
C ALA A 516 29.33 -27.24 18.37
N SER A 517 28.19 -27.73 18.83
CA SER A 517 27.97 -29.12 19.22
C SER A 517 26.70 -29.66 18.53
N SER A 518 26.76 -30.92 18.10
CA SER A 518 25.68 -31.58 17.35
C SER A 518 24.88 -32.53 18.24
N ALA A 519 23.56 -32.55 18.06
CA ALA A 519 22.66 -33.54 18.64
C ALA A 519 21.65 -34.02 17.59
N SER A 520 21.30 -35.31 17.64
CA SER A 520 20.60 -36.03 16.56
C SER A 520 19.09 -36.04 16.69
N ILE A 521 18.40 -36.09 15.53
CA ILE A 521 16.96 -36.34 15.42
C ILE A 521 16.59 -37.70 16.03
N HIS A 522 15.47 -37.77 16.76
CA HIS A 522 14.70 -39.00 16.98
C HIS A 522 13.20 -38.69 16.88
N SER A 523 12.43 -39.63 16.33
CA SER A 523 10.99 -39.49 16.12
C SER A 523 10.18 -39.99 17.33
N SER A 524 8.99 -39.43 17.54
CA SER A 524 8.00 -39.94 18.51
C SER A 524 6.57 -39.54 18.13
N ALA A 525 6.06 -40.17 17.06
CA ALA A 525 4.67 -40.01 16.62
C ALA A 525 3.69 -40.79 17.53
N CYS A 526 3.56 -40.38 18.80
CA CYS A 526 2.61 -41.00 19.73
C CYS A 526 1.97 -40.02 20.74
N SER A 527 2.55 -38.83 20.96
CA SER A 527 2.14 -37.92 22.06
C SER A 527 0.84 -37.14 21.82
N PHE A 528 0.38 -37.01 20.56
CA PHE A 528 -0.72 -36.12 20.19
C PHE A 528 -2.09 -36.52 20.75
N LEU A 529 -2.35 -37.82 20.95
CA LEU A 529 -3.67 -38.32 21.38
C LEU A 529 -3.94 -38.06 22.88
N LEU A 530 -2.92 -38.12 23.75
CA LEU A 530 -3.12 -37.83 25.18
C LEU A 530 -3.42 -36.35 25.44
N VAL A 531 -2.74 -35.44 24.73
CA VAL A 531 -2.93 -33.99 24.93
C VAL A 531 -4.34 -33.56 24.53
N ALA A 532 -4.85 -34.07 23.41
CA ALA A 532 -6.22 -33.81 22.95
C ALA A 532 -7.28 -34.30 23.96
N ALA A 533 -7.10 -35.50 24.51
CA ALA A 533 -8.01 -36.06 25.52
C ALA A 533 -8.01 -35.26 26.83
N LEU A 534 -6.83 -34.81 27.29
CA LEU A 534 -6.71 -34.00 28.51
C LEU A 534 -7.38 -32.62 28.35
N VAL A 535 -7.20 -31.94 27.21
CA VAL A 535 -7.85 -30.65 26.92
C VAL A 535 -9.37 -30.79 26.82
N ALA A 536 -9.88 -31.87 26.23
CA ALA A 536 -11.32 -32.13 26.20
C ALA A 536 -11.89 -32.35 27.62
N SER A 537 -11.15 -33.05 28.49
CA SER A 537 -11.59 -33.33 29.87
C SER A 537 -11.63 -32.07 30.75
N SER A 538 -10.71 -31.13 30.58
CA SER A 538 -10.70 -29.88 31.36
C SER A 538 -11.74 -28.88 30.86
N LEU A 539 -12.06 -28.84 29.56
CA LEU A 539 -13.16 -28.03 29.03
C LEU A 539 -14.53 -28.50 29.54
N LEU A 540 -14.75 -29.81 29.69
CA LEU A 540 -15.96 -30.37 30.29
C LEU A 540 -16.09 -30.03 31.80
N TYR A 541 -14.98 -29.90 32.51
CA TYR A 541 -14.99 -29.57 33.95
C TYR A 541 -15.37 -28.10 34.24
N TYR A 542 -15.27 -27.20 33.25
CA TYR A 542 -15.70 -25.80 33.36
C TYR A 542 -17.08 -25.53 32.75
N MET A 543 -17.84 -26.59 32.42
CA MET A 543 -19.16 -26.52 31.75
C MET A 543 -20.27 -27.25 32.56
N LEU A 544 -20.07 -27.41 33.88
CA LEU A 544 -20.99 -27.98 34.87
C LEU A 544 -21.11 -27.07 36.10
#